data_AF-A0A2A4R095-F1
#
_entry.id   AF-A0A2A4R095-F1
#
_cell.length_a   1.000
_cell.length_b   1.000
_cell.length_c   1.000
_cell.angle_alpha   90.00
_cell.angle_beta   90.00
_cell.angle_gamma   90.00
#
_symmetry.space_group_name_H-M   'P 1'
#
loop_
_entity.id
_entity.type
_entity.pdbx_description
1 polymer ?
#
loop_
_entity_poly.entity_id
_entity_poly.type
_entity_poly.pdbx_seq_one_letter_code
_entity_poly.pdbx_strand_id
1 'polypeptide(L)'
;MLSALVIVFREVLEMSIILGMLFAATKGVAGAKRSILTGAGLGLLGALMFALFMEEVENSMDGAGEFVFNAIVLGIASVLLAWTVVWMSKHGREMSQRIKKVGESVADGSTPMIGLMLISLAAVMREGGEAVFFLFGIMQVEDDMQAMMWGSLLGLLAGGALGLLLYQGLIRIPMKHVFSVMGAMLILLAAGMASQAANNLVLVDMLPPVIDTLWDSSFILSDESLFGEILHVMVGYDSQPSGMQMMVFVATLGVVTWLYKRAQH
;
A
#
# COMPACT_ATOMS: atom_id res chain seq x y z
N MET A 1 -1.81 13.55 -4.19
CA MET A 1 -1.59 13.72 -2.71
C MET A 1 -2.26 12.67 -1.81
N LEU A 2 -3.58 12.45 -1.94
CA LEU A 2 -4.36 11.67 -0.96
C LEU A 2 -4.05 10.16 -1.00
N SER A 3 -3.79 9.59 -2.18
CA SER A 3 -3.41 8.17 -2.29
C SER A 3 -2.09 7.87 -1.60
N ALA A 4 -1.06 8.70 -1.82
CA ALA A 4 0.21 8.58 -1.13
C ALA A 4 0.05 8.64 0.40
N LEU A 5 -0.81 9.55 0.89
CA LEU A 5 -1.14 9.64 2.32
C LEU A 5 -1.75 8.34 2.84
N VAL A 6 -2.80 7.83 2.18
CA VAL A 6 -3.54 6.64 2.65
C VAL A 6 -2.65 5.40 2.66
N ILE A 7 -1.82 5.23 1.64
CA ILE A 7 -0.91 4.09 1.52
C ILE A 7 0.17 4.17 2.58
N VAL A 8 0.91 5.28 2.66
CA VAL A 8 1.99 5.41 3.64
C VAL A 8 1.44 5.35 5.06
N PHE A 9 0.27 5.94 5.31
CA PHE A 9 -0.43 5.80 6.58
C PHE A 9 -0.70 4.33 6.93
N ARG A 10 -1.20 3.54 5.98
CA ARG A 10 -1.46 2.10 6.16
C ARG A 10 -0.17 1.34 6.48
N GLU A 11 0.85 1.47 5.64
CA GLU A 11 2.08 0.68 5.80
C GLU A 11 2.79 1.04 7.11
N VAL A 12 2.84 2.34 7.46
CA VAL A 12 3.43 2.80 8.72
C VAL A 12 2.62 2.34 9.93
N LEU A 13 1.29 2.33 9.83
CA LEU A 13 0.43 1.78 10.88
C LEU A 13 0.70 0.28 11.09
N GLU A 14 0.79 -0.50 10.01
CA GLU A 14 1.05 -1.96 10.09
C GLU A 14 2.44 -2.23 10.69
N MET A 15 3.47 -1.53 10.23
CA MET A 15 4.81 -1.57 10.85
C MET A 15 4.75 -1.24 12.34
N SER A 16 4.04 -0.16 12.70
CA SER A 16 3.94 0.29 14.10
C SER A 16 3.22 -0.72 14.98
N ILE A 17 2.19 -1.39 14.46
CA ILE A 17 1.46 -2.45 15.19
C ILE A 17 2.38 -3.66 15.41
N ILE A 18 3.11 -4.12 14.39
CA ILE A 18 4.04 -5.25 14.50
C ILE A 18 5.14 -4.94 15.52
N LEU A 19 5.82 -3.81 15.37
CA LEU A 19 6.87 -3.38 16.29
C LEU A 19 6.33 -3.15 17.70
N GLY A 20 5.16 -2.53 17.82
CA GLY A 20 4.46 -2.32 19.09
C GLY A 20 4.15 -3.62 19.82
N MET A 21 3.69 -4.66 19.11
CA MET A 21 3.47 -5.99 19.69
C MET A 21 4.78 -6.62 20.17
N LEU A 22 5.86 -6.52 19.39
CA LEU A 22 7.17 -7.03 19.81
C LEU A 22 7.69 -6.31 21.07
N PHE A 23 7.58 -4.98 21.11
CA PHE A 23 7.98 -4.19 22.29
C PHE A 23 7.11 -4.50 23.51
N ALA A 24 5.80 -4.71 23.32
CA ALA A 24 4.90 -5.05 24.41
C ALA A 24 5.18 -6.46 24.97
N ALA A 25 5.44 -7.43 24.09
CA ALA A 25 5.69 -8.81 24.49
C ALA A 25 7.08 -9.03 25.11
N THR A 26 8.07 -8.20 24.76
CA THR A 26 9.45 -8.29 25.27
C THR A 26 9.78 -7.27 26.36
N LYS A 27 8.74 -6.67 26.97
CA LYS A 27 8.88 -5.65 27.99
C LYS A 27 9.62 -6.21 29.21
N GLY A 28 10.75 -5.60 29.57
CA GLY A 28 11.59 -6.03 30.70
C GLY A 28 12.75 -6.94 30.33
N VAL A 29 12.86 -7.38 29.07
CA VAL A 29 14.00 -8.17 28.60
C VAL A 29 15.16 -7.27 28.18
N ALA A 30 16.28 -7.38 28.88
CA ALA A 30 17.51 -6.66 28.53
C ALA A 30 17.97 -7.03 27.12
N GLY A 31 18.27 -6.06 26.26
CA GLY A 31 18.76 -6.31 24.89
C GLY A 31 17.67 -6.48 23.81
N ALA A 32 16.44 -6.88 24.17
CA ALA A 32 15.35 -7.08 23.21
C ALA A 32 15.03 -5.81 22.40
N LYS A 33 14.95 -4.64 23.08
CA LYS A 33 14.74 -3.34 22.43
C LYS A 33 15.81 -3.06 21.36
N ARG A 34 17.08 -3.37 21.66
CA ARG A 34 18.18 -3.14 20.73
C ARG A 34 18.06 -4.05 19.51
N SER A 35 17.75 -5.33 19.70
CA SER A 35 17.53 -6.27 18.59
C SER A 35 16.38 -5.85 17.68
N ILE A 36 15.25 -5.41 18.24
CA ILE A 36 14.11 -4.91 17.45
C ILE A 36 14.48 -3.65 16.67
N LEU A 37 15.16 -2.68 17.30
CA LEU A 37 15.57 -1.45 16.62
C LEU A 37 16.62 -1.71 15.54
N THR A 38 17.58 -2.60 15.79
CA THR A 38 18.57 -3.00 14.78
C THR A 38 17.88 -3.66 13.59
N GLY A 39 16.94 -4.58 13.84
CA GLY A 39 16.18 -5.24 12.77
C GLY A 39 15.34 -4.25 11.98
N ALA A 40 14.60 -3.36 12.65
CA ALA A 40 13.84 -2.30 11.99
C ALA A 40 14.72 -1.36 11.16
N GLY A 41 15.90 -0.97 11.67
CA GLY A 41 16.86 -0.15 10.93
C GLY A 41 17.41 -0.85 9.69
N LEU A 42 17.76 -2.14 9.79
CA LEU A 42 18.16 -2.94 8.64
C LEU A 42 17.03 -3.14 7.63
N GLY A 43 15.80 -3.32 8.09
CA GLY A 43 14.62 -3.42 7.22
C GLY A 43 14.36 -2.13 6.45
N LEU A 44 14.51 -0.97 7.11
CA LEU A 44 14.39 0.34 6.47
C LEU A 44 15.48 0.55 5.41
N LEU A 45 16.73 0.16 5.71
CA LEU A 45 17.80 0.16 4.72
C LEU A 45 17.47 -0.74 3.52
N GLY A 46 16.89 -1.93 3.78
CA GLY A 46 16.43 -2.84 2.73
C GLY A 46 15.33 -2.22 1.85
N ALA A 47 14.36 -1.52 2.45
CA ALA A 47 13.31 -0.82 1.71
C ALA A 47 13.87 0.34 0.86
N LEU A 48 14.84 1.10 1.40
CA LEU A 48 15.52 2.16 0.65
C LEU A 48 16.34 1.60 -0.51
N MET A 49 17.05 0.49 -0.31
CA MET A 49 17.75 -0.20 -1.39
C MET A 49 16.78 -0.68 -2.47
N PHE A 50 15.60 -1.16 -2.08
CA PHE A 50 14.55 -1.56 -3.02
C PHE A 50 14.02 -0.36 -3.82
N ALA A 51 13.85 0.80 -3.19
CA ALA A 51 13.46 2.03 -3.88
C ALA A 51 14.48 2.45 -4.95
N LEU A 52 15.76 2.50 -4.58
CA LEU A 52 16.84 2.82 -5.52
C LEU A 52 16.93 1.80 -6.67
N PHE A 53 16.68 0.52 -6.38
CA PHE A 53 16.64 -0.51 -7.41
C PHE A 53 15.47 -0.30 -8.39
N MET A 54 14.28 0.06 -7.90
CA MET A 54 13.13 0.35 -8.76
C MET A 54 13.39 1.55 -9.67
N GLU A 55 13.95 2.63 -9.12
CA GLU A 55 14.32 3.84 -9.88
C GLU A 55 15.35 3.54 -10.98
N GLU A 56 16.38 2.73 -10.68
CA GLU A 56 17.38 2.34 -11.68
C GLU A 56 16.77 1.47 -12.80
N VAL A 57 15.85 0.55 -12.45
CA VAL A 57 15.16 -0.28 -13.44
C VAL A 57 14.29 0.59 -14.36
N GLU A 58 13.58 1.58 -13.82
CA GLU A 58 12.79 2.53 -14.61
C GLU A 58 13.65 3.32 -15.59
N ASN A 59 14.73 3.94 -15.08
CA ASN A 59 15.66 4.74 -15.89
C ASN A 59 16.35 3.93 -17.00
N SER A 60 16.33 2.59 -16.92
CA SER A 60 16.90 1.70 -17.94
C SER A 60 15.93 1.38 -19.08
N MET A 61 14.66 1.76 -18.97
CA MET A 61 13.63 1.53 -19.98
C MET A 61 13.42 2.81 -20.81
N ASP A 62 13.52 2.70 -22.15
CA ASP A 62 13.30 3.84 -23.06
C ASP A 62 12.12 3.58 -24.01
N GLY A 63 11.36 4.64 -24.32
CA GLY A 63 10.35 4.65 -25.37
C GLY A 63 9.18 3.72 -25.10
N ALA A 64 8.83 2.84 -26.05
CA ALA A 64 7.70 1.92 -25.89
C ALA A 64 7.88 0.91 -24.73
N GLY A 65 9.13 0.64 -24.32
CA GLY A 65 9.43 -0.23 -23.17
C GLY A 65 8.96 0.36 -21.84
N GLU A 66 8.95 1.69 -21.72
CA GLU A 66 8.51 2.42 -20.53
C GLU A 66 7.02 2.21 -20.26
N PHE A 67 6.17 2.39 -21.27
CA PHE A 67 4.71 2.17 -21.14
C PHE A 67 4.38 0.73 -20.74
N VAL A 68 5.09 -0.26 -21.31
CA VAL A 68 4.89 -1.68 -20.96
C VAL A 68 5.36 -1.95 -19.54
N PHE A 69 6.52 -1.41 -19.14
CA PHE A 69 7.02 -1.53 -17.77
C PHE A 69 6.03 -0.90 -16.76
N ASN A 70 5.56 0.31 -17.03
CA ASN A 70 4.58 1.02 -16.22
C ASN A 70 3.27 0.25 -16.10
N ALA A 71 2.78 -0.33 -17.21
CA ALA A 71 1.61 -1.19 -17.18
C ALA A 71 1.80 -2.43 -16.30
N ILE A 72 2.96 -3.08 -16.38
CA ILE A 72 3.29 -4.25 -15.56
C ILE A 72 3.36 -3.86 -14.08
N VAL A 73 4.05 -2.77 -13.75
CA VAL A 73 4.17 -2.26 -12.38
C VAL A 73 2.80 -1.93 -11.80
N LEU A 74 1.97 -1.17 -12.53
CA LEU A 74 0.60 -0.83 -12.13
C LEU A 74 -0.28 -2.08 -11.96
N GLY A 75 -0.16 -3.05 -12.87
CA GLY A 75 -0.88 -4.32 -12.79
C GLY A 75 -0.48 -5.14 -11.57
N ILE A 76 0.82 -5.28 -11.31
CA ILE A 76 1.33 -5.96 -10.11
C ILE A 76 0.89 -5.21 -8.85
N ALA A 77 0.95 -3.88 -8.84
CA ALA A 77 0.57 -3.06 -7.70
C ALA A 77 -0.92 -3.22 -7.39
N SER A 78 -1.77 -3.20 -8.41
CA SER A 78 -3.20 -3.48 -8.28
C SER A 78 -3.48 -4.84 -7.67
N VAL A 79 -2.83 -5.90 -8.17
CA VAL A 79 -2.99 -7.26 -7.66
C VAL A 79 -2.47 -7.39 -6.23
N LEU A 80 -1.31 -6.80 -5.92
CA LEU A 80 -0.74 -6.81 -4.58
C LEU A 80 -1.62 -6.06 -3.58
N LEU A 81 -2.14 -4.88 -3.94
CA LEU A 81 -3.09 -4.13 -3.10
C LEU A 81 -4.37 -4.94 -2.84
N ALA A 82 -4.95 -5.51 -3.89
CA ALA A 82 -6.14 -6.35 -3.76
C ALA A 82 -5.86 -7.55 -2.85
N TRP A 83 -4.70 -8.19 -3.03
CA TRP A 83 -4.27 -9.33 -2.22
C TRP A 83 -4.11 -8.95 -0.76
N THR A 84 -3.38 -7.88 -0.43
CA THR A 84 -3.10 -7.47 0.95
C THR A 84 -4.38 -7.07 1.70
N VAL A 85 -5.30 -6.36 1.02
CA VAL A 85 -6.60 -6.00 1.58
C VAL A 85 -7.44 -7.23 1.90
N VAL A 86 -7.55 -8.18 0.96
CA VAL A 86 -8.31 -9.42 1.18
C VAL A 86 -7.65 -10.29 2.25
N TRP A 87 -6.31 -10.44 2.21
CA TRP A 87 -5.57 -11.27 3.14
C TRP A 87 -5.68 -10.77 4.59
N MET A 88 -5.54 -9.45 4.81
CA MET A 88 -5.68 -8.84 6.13
C MET A 88 -7.07 -9.03 6.73
N SER A 89 -8.12 -8.97 5.89
CA SER A 89 -9.50 -9.19 6.34
C SER A 89 -9.73 -10.61 6.90
N LYS A 90 -9.00 -11.61 6.37
CA LYS A 90 -9.11 -13.02 6.75
C LYS A 90 -8.18 -13.44 7.89
N HIS A 91 -6.91 -13.03 7.86
CA HIS A 91 -5.87 -13.58 8.75
C HIS A 91 -5.30 -12.58 9.77
N GLY A 92 -5.77 -11.33 9.81
CA GLY A 92 -5.21 -10.30 10.70
C GLY A 92 -5.21 -10.70 12.19
N ARG A 93 -6.24 -11.41 12.67
CA ARG A 93 -6.33 -11.90 14.06
C ARG A 93 -5.29 -12.98 14.36
N GLU A 94 -5.11 -13.95 13.47
CA GLU A 94 -4.16 -15.04 13.66
C GLU A 94 -2.71 -14.54 13.62
N MET A 95 -2.42 -13.59 12.73
CA MET A 95 -1.09 -12.98 12.64
C MET A 95 -0.73 -12.22 13.92
N SER A 96 -1.65 -11.43 14.46
CA SER A 96 -1.46 -10.73 15.73
C SER A 96 -1.19 -11.70 16.89
N GLN A 97 -1.94 -12.81 16.96
CA GLN A 97 -1.72 -13.85 17.98
C GLN A 97 -0.35 -14.54 17.84
N ARG A 98 0.10 -14.82 16.61
CA ARG A 98 1.41 -15.42 16.35
C ARG A 98 2.55 -14.49 16.75
N ILE A 99 2.50 -13.22 16.37
CA ILE A 99 3.55 -12.23 16.73
C ILE A 99 3.63 -12.08 18.25
N LYS A 100 2.47 -12.04 18.93
CA LYS A 100 2.43 -11.99 20.39
C LYS A 100 3.09 -13.22 21.03
N LYS A 101 2.73 -14.43 20.57
CA LYS A 101 3.32 -15.69 21.06
C LYS A 101 4.84 -15.75 20.88
N VAL A 102 5.35 -15.26 19.74
CA VAL A 102 6.80 -15.23 19.49
C VAL A 102 7.49 -14.22 20.40
N GLY A 103 6.86 -13.07 20.66
CA GLY A 103 7.40 -12.13 21.63
C GLY A 103 7.41 -12.68 23.06
N GLU A 104 6.35 -13.38 23.47
CA GLU A 104 6.26 -14.08 24.76
C GLU A 104 7.31 -15.20 24.86
N SER A 105 7.52 -15.99 23.79
CA SER A 105 8.52 -17.07 23.80
C SER A 105 9.95 -16.54 23.91
N VAL A 106 10.25 -15.37 23.33
CA VAL A 106 11.54 -14.70 23.51
C VAL A 106 11.66 -14.15 24.94
N ALA A 107 10.57 -13.64 25.52
CA ALA A 107 10.56 -13.18 26.91
C ALA A 107 10.85 -14.30 27.90
N ASP A 108 10.35 -15.51 27.62
CA ASP A 108 10.59 -16.71 28.42
C ASP A 108 11.97 -17.35 28.16
N GLY A 109 12.81 -16.74 27.32
CA GLY A 109 14.17 -17.22 27.01
C GLY A 109 14.23 -18.45 26.11
N SER A 110 13.10 -18.93 25.61
CA SER A 110 13.01 -20.12 24.75
C SER A 110 13.44 -19.86 23.30
N THR A 111 13.48 -18.60 22.88
CA THR A 111 13.86 -18.19 21.52
C THR A 111 14.97 -17.13 21.56
N PRO A 112 15.98 -17.22 20.68
CA PRO A 112 17.10 -16.30 20.68
C PRO A 112 16.66 -14.88 20.24
N MET A 113 17.34 -13.87 20.78
CA MET A 113 17.12 -12.45 20.45
C MET A 113 17.26 -12.13 18.96
N ILE A 114 18.02 -12.95 18.22
CA ILE A 114 18.15 -12.82 16.77
C ILE A 114 16.81 -13.01 16.05
N GLY A 115 15.88 -13.78 16.62
CA GLY A 115 14.51 -13.92 16.12
C GLY A 115 13.76 -12.60 16.10
N LEU A 116 13.87 -11.78 17.16
CA LEU A 116 13.26 -10.44 17.20
C LEU A 116 13.82 -9.51 16.12
N MET A 117 15.13 -9.58 15.92
CA MET A 117 15.81 -8.79 14.88
C MET A 117 15.36 -9.21 13.49
N LEU A 118 15.30 -10.51 13.19
CA LEU A 118 14.86 -11.02 11.89
C LEU A 118 13.39 -10.71 11.62
N ILE A 119 12.52 -10.82 12.63
CA ILE A 119 11.09 -10.51 12.47
C ILE A 119 10.89 -9.02 12.23
N SER A 120 11.55 -8.16 13.00
CA SER A 120 11.46 -6.71 12.80
C SER A 120 12.05 -6.28 11.46
N LEU A 121 13.16 -6.88 11.04
CA LEU A 121 13.74 -6.68 9.70
C LEU A 121 12.77 -7.08 8.60
N ALA A 122 12.25 -8.30 8.64
CA ALA A 122 11.35 -8.81 7.62
C ALA A 122 10.04 -8.00 7.55
N ALA A 123 9.50 -7.59 8.70
CA ALA A 123 8.30 -6.77 8.76
C ALA A 123 8.53 -5.39 8.14
N VAL A 124 9.56 -4.65 8.59
CA VAL A 124 9.83 -3.30 8.07
C VAL A 124 10.24 -3.34 6.60
N MET A 125 11.02 -4.34 6.18
CA MET A 125 11.40 -4.51 4.77
C MET A 125 10.20 -4.82 3.89
N ARG A 126 9.27 -5.67 4.36
CA ARG A 126 8.04 -6.01 3.62
C ARG A 126 7.12 -4.79 3.49
N GLU A 127 6.69 -4.20 4.60
CA GLU A 127 5.76 -3.06 4.55
C GLU A 127 6.42 -1.85 3.86
N GLY A 128 7.71 -1.63 4.10
CA GLY A 128 8.47 -0.56 3.43
C GLY A 128 8.62 -0.80 1.94
N GLY A 129 8.86 -2.04 1.52
CA GLY A 129 8.90 -2.42 0.10
C GLY A 129 7.55 -2.29 -0.58
N GLU A 130 6.45 -2.69 0.10
CA GLU A 130 5.08 -2.46 -0.36
C GLU A 130 4.79 -0.96 -0.52
N ALA A 131 5.16 -0.13 0.47
CA ALA A 131 5.02 1.33 0.39
C ALA A 131 5.74 1.91 -0.83
N VAL A 132 7.00 1.53 -1.03
CA VAL A 132 7.82 1.95 -2.18
C VAL A 132 7.15 1.52 -3.49
N PHE A 133 6.73 0.26 -3.59
CA PHE A 133 6.14 -0.29 -4.81
C PHE A 133 4.83 0.41 -5.18
N PHE A 134 3.98 0.70 -4.20
CA PHE A 134 2.71 1.38 -4.43
C PHE A 134 2.87 2.87 -4.74
N LEU A 135 3.79 3.56 -4.06
CA LEU A 135 4.13 4.94 -4.39
C LEU A 135 4.68 5.04 -5.81
N PHE A 136 5.56 4.12 -6.19
CA PHE A 136 6.10 4.04 -7.54
C PHE A 136 4.99 3.82 -8.58
N GLY A 137 4.01 2.97 -8.30
CA GLY A 137 2.85 2.81 -9.17
C GLY A 137 2.02 4.09 -9.31
N ILE A 138 1.88 4.89 -8.25
CA ILE A 138 1.14 6.17 -8.30
C ILE A 138 1.91 7.24 -9.07
N MET A 139 3.25 7.26 -9.00
CA MET A 139 4.08 8.17 -9.79
C MET A 139 3.82 8.05 -11.30
N GLN A 140 3.36 6.89 -11.77
CA GLN A 140 2.99 6.67 -13.17
C GLN A 140 1.60 7.22 -13.54
N VAL A 141 0.90 7.80 -12.57
CA VAL A 141 -0.47 8.34 -12.71
C VAL A 141 -0.52 9.82 -12.31
N GLU A 142 0.18 10.21 -11.23
CA GLU A 142 0.26 11.57 -10.71
C GLU A 142 1.60 12.24 -11.13
N ASP A 143 1.53 13.34 -11.91
CA ASP A 143 2.70 14.16 -12.26
C ASP A 143 3.14 15.13 -11.12
N ASP A 144 2.37 15.24 -10.03
CA ASP A 144 2.68 16.15 -8.91
C ASP A 144 3.49 15.47 -7.80
N MET A 145 4.81 15.44 -8.00
CA MET A 145 5.78 14.95 -7.03
C MET A 145 5.69 15.67 -5.67
N GLN A 146 5.39 16.98 -5.67
CA GLN A 146 5.35 17.76 -4.44
C GLN A 146 4.14 17.36 -3.58
N ALA A 147 2.98 17.18 -4.20
CA ALA A 147 1.78 16.66 -3.58
C ALA A 147 2.00 15.24 -3.02
N MET A 148 2.71 14.38 -3.76
CA MET A 148 3.03 13.02 -3.30
C MET A 148 3.97 13.02 -2.08
N MET A 149 5.00 13.87 -2.07
CA MET A 149 5.91 14.02 -0.92
C MET A 149 5.18 14.48 0.34
N TRP A 150 4.33 15.50 0.22
CA TRP A 150 3.53 15.98 1.37
C TRP A 150 2.53 14.94 1.85
N GLY A 151 1.86 14.25 0.93
CA GLY A 151 0.96 13.14 1.26
C GLY A 151 1.67 12.05 2.03
N SER A 152 2.84 11.62 1.54
CA SER A 152 3.68 10.60 2.18
C SER A 152 4.15 11.02 3.57
N LEU A 153 4.60 12.27 3.73
CA LEU A 153 5.04 12.81 5.02
C LEU A 153 3.89 12.86 6.03
N LEU A 154 2.71 13.33 5.61
CA LEU A 154 1.52 13.36 6.46
C LEU A 154 1.07 11.94 6.84
N GLY A 155 1.10 11.00 5.90
CA GLY A 155 0.81 9.59 6.15
C GLY A 155 1.76 8.98 7.17
N LEU A 156 3.05 9.24 7.04
CA LEU A 156 4.08 8.77 7.97
C LEU A 156 3.89 9.32 9.38
N LEU A 157 3.65 10.63 9.50
CA LEU A 157 3.41 11.29 10.78
C LEU A 157 2.12 10.79 11.44
N ALA A 158 1.02 10.70 10.69
CA ALA A 158 -0.26 10.24 11.21
C ALA A 158 -0.21 8.75 11.60
N GLY A 159 0.39 7.90 10.78
CA GLY A 159 0.52 6.46 11.03
C GLY A 159 1.40 6.18 12.23
N GLY A 160 2.55 6.88 12.31
CA GLY A 160 3.46 6.78 13.45
C GLY A 160 2.84 7.29 14.74
N ALA A 161 2.15 8.44 14.70
CA ALA A 161 1.45 8.98 15.86
C ALA A 161 0.36 8.01 16.37
N LEU A 162 -0.48 7.47 15.47
CA LEU A 162 -1.51 6.50 15.85
C LEU A 162 -0.89 5.22 16.41
N GLY A 163 0.16 4.71 15.76
CA GLY A 163 0.91 3.54 16.20
C GLY A 163 1.49 3.69 17.61
N LEU A 164 2.07 4.86 17.92
CA LEU A 164 2.57 5.19 19.26
C LEU A 164 1.45 5.26 20.29
N LEU A 165 0.33 5.89 19.96
CA LEU A 165 -0.83 6.00 20.85
C LEU A 165 -1.45 4.63 21.15
N LEU A 166 -1.50 3.74 20.16
CA LEU A 166 -1.91 2.34 20.32
C LEU A 166 -0.92 1.56 21.19
N TYR A 167 0.39 1.73 20.98
CA TYR A 167 1.42 1.09 21.80
C TYR A 167 1.34 1.50 23.28
N GLN A 168 1.08 2.77 23.56
CA GLN A 168 0.92 3.26 24.93
C GLN A 168 -0.42 2.86 25.56
N GLY A 169 -1.34 2.28 24.80
CA GLY A 169 -2.68 1.88 25.27
C GLY A 169 -3.61 3.05 25.56
N LEU A 170 -3.26 4.27 25.13
CA LEU A 170 -4.04 5.49 25.34
C LEU A 170 -5.34 5.51 24.53
N ILE A 171 -5.39 4.72 23.44
CA ILE A 171 -6.48 4.74 22.48
C ILE A 171 -7.02 3.32 22.26
N ARG A 172 -8.32 3.13 22.54
CA ARG A 172 -9.10 1.95 22.11
C ARG A 172 -9.97 2.33 20.92
N ILE A 173 -9.36 2.44 19.74
CA ILE A 173 -10.12 2.61 18.50
C ILE A 173 -10.67 1.23 18.07
N PRO A 174 -11.95 1.15 17.65
CA PRO A 174 -12.46 -0.05 17.02
C PRO A 174 -11.81 -0.19 15.63
N MET A 175 -10.65 -0.84 15.58
CA MET A 175 -9.82 -1.03 14.37
C MET A 175 -10.62 -1.57 13.17
N LYS A 176 -11.71 -2.30 13.42
CA LYS A 176 -12.64 -2.77 12.40
C LYS A 176 -13.14 -1.64 11.48
N HIS A 177 -13.45 -0.46 12.02
CA HIS A 177 -13.98 0.65 11.23
C HIS A 177 -12.88 1.32 10.40
N VAL A 178 -11.72 1.55 11.01
CA VAL A 178 -10.55 2.13 10.31
C VAL A 178 -10.14 1.23 9.15
N PHE A 179 -9.96 -0.07 9.38
CA PHE A 179 -9.59 -1.01 8.33
C PHE A 179 -10.70 -1.22 7.28
N SER A 180 -11.98 -1.07 7.63
CA SER A 180 -13.06 -1.17 6.66
C SER A 180 -13.10 0.03 5.72
N VAL A 181 -12.91 1.25 6.25
CA VAL A 181 -12.87 2.47 5.43
C VAL A 181 -11.61 2.45 4.55
N MET A 182 -10.43 2.21 5.15
CA MET A 182 -9.19 2.11 4.40
C MET A 182 -9.24 0.98 3.36
N GLY A 183 -9.77 -0.18 3.72
CA GLY A 183 -9.95 -1.29 2.79
C GLY A 183 -10.80 -0.91 1.58
N ALA A 184 -11.91 -0.21 1.79
CA ALA A 184 -12.75 0.28 0.68
C ALA A 184 -11.98 1.26 -0.23
N MET A 185 -11.21 2.18 0.35
CA MET A 185 -10.38 3.13 -0.41
C MET A 185 -9.31 2.40 -1.25
N LEU A 186 -8.66 1.38 -0.67
CA LEU A 186 -7.61 0.61 -1.34
C LEU A 186 -8.16 -0.30 -2.45
N ILE A 187 -9.39 -0.80 -2.31
CA ILE A 187 -10.05 -1.55 -3.38
C ILE A 187 -10.30 -0.65 -4.59
N LEU A 188 -10.75 0.58 -4.35
CA LEU A 188 -10.95 1.56 -5.41
C LEU A 188 -9.59 1.93 -6.05
N LEU A 189 -8.56 2.16 -5.24
CA LEU A 189 -7.21 2.44 -5.73
C LEU A 189 -6.66 1.28 -6.59
N ALA A 190 -6.82 0.04 -6.14
CA ALA A 190 -6.40 -1.13 -6.91
C ALA A 190 -7.12 -1.21 -8.26
N ALA A 191 -8.42 -0.90 -8.30
CA ALA A 191 -9.17 -0.84 -9.55
C ALA A 191 -8.69 0.31 -10.46
N GLY A 192 -8.37 1.48 -9.88
CA GLY A 192 -7.80 2.62 -10.61
C GLY A 192 -6.44 2.30 -11.23
N MET A 193 -5.53 1.68 -10.47
CA MET A 193 -4.23 1.23 -10.98
C MET A 193 -4.37 0.19 -12.09
N ALA A 194 -5.34 -0.73 -12.00
CA ALA A 194 -5.62 -1.69 -13.08
C ALA A 194 -6.14 -1.00 -14.35
N SER A 195 -7.02 -0.01 -14.19
CA SER A 195 -7.52 0.83 -15.28
C SER A 195 -6.37 1.53 -16.00
N GLN A 196 -5.47 2.16 -15.25
CA GLN A 196 -4.31 2.85 -15.82
C GLN A 196 -3.31 1.89 -16.47
N ALA A 197 -3.11 0.69 -15.90
CA ALA A 197 -2.30 -0.34 -16.54
C ALA A 197 -2.86 -0.71 -17.94
N ALA A 198 -4.18 -0.83 -18.04
CA ALA A 198 -4.84 -1.08 -19.32
C ALA A 198 -4.68 0.10 -20.27
N ASN A 199 -4.74 1.34 -19.78
CA ASN A 199 -4.49 2.53 -20.59
C ASN A 199 -3.09 2.52 -21.22
N ASN A 200 -2.05 2.27 -20.40
CA ASN A 200 -0.67 2.24 -20.88
C ASN A 200 -0.47 1.19 -21.98
N LEU A 201 -1.17 0.05 -21.90
CA LEU A 201 -1.15 -0.98 -22.95
C LEU A 201 -1.94 -0.58 -24.21
N VAL A 202 -3.00 0.23 -24.08
CA VAL A 202 -3.73 0.80 -25.22
C VAL A 202 -2.85 1.81 -25.95
N LEU A 203 -2.09 2.65 -25.24
CA LEU A 203 -1.19 3.65 -25.83
C LEU A 203 -0.08 3.05 -26.70
N VAL A 204 0.31 1.80 -26.45
CA VAL A 204 1.31 1.07 -27.27
C VAL A 204 0.68 0.06 -28.23
N ASP A 205 -0.61 0.21 -28.54
CA ASP A 205 -1.38 -0.66 -29.45
C ASP A 205 -1.37 -2.15 -29.06
N MET A 206 -1.05 -2.48 -27.81
CA MET A 206 -1.08 -3.86 -27.29
C MET A 206 -2.48 -4.30 -26.86
N LEU A 207 -3.35 -3.34 -26.52
CA LEU A 207 -4.77 -3.56 -26.25
C LEU A 207 -5.62 -2.67 -27.15
N PRO A 208 -6.71 -3.20 -27.73
CA PRO A 208 -7.66 -2.35 -28.45
C PRO A 208 -8.38 -1.44 -27.45
N PRO A 209 -8.56 -0.14 -27.75
CA PRO A 209 -9.29 0.80 -26.88
C PRO A 209 -10.77 0.43 -26.70
N VAL A 210 -11.32 -0.41 -27.58
CA VAL A 210 -12.75 -0.78 -27.72
C VAL A 210 -13.63 0.41 -28.14
N ILE A 211 -13.48 1.56 -27.49
CA ILE A 211 -14.00 2.89 -27.87
C ILE A 211 -12.94 3.91 -27.42
N ASP A 212 -12.52 4.81 -28.30
CA ASP A 212 -11.44 5.78 -28.01
C ASP A 212 -11.81 6.74 -26.86
N THR A 213 -13.08 7.16 -26.78
CA THR A 213 -13.60 7.98 -25.68
C THR A 213 -15.04 7.57 -25.38
N LEU A 214 -15.28 7.00 -24.19
CA LEU A 214 -16.61 6.56 -23.77
C LEU A 214 -17.54 7.75 -23.46
N TRP A 215 -17.01 8.77 -22.80
CA TRP A 215 -17.70 10.01 -22.49
C TRP A 215 -16.67 11.13 -22.26
N ASP A 216 -17.12 12.38 -22.37
CA ASP A 216 -16.35 13.55 -21.98
C ASP A 216 -17.09 14.25 -20.83
N SER A 217 -16.54 14.13 -19.62
CA SER A 217 -17.08 14.74 -18.40
C SER A 217 -16.27 15.94 -17.91
N SER A 218 -15.30 16.39 -18.71
CA SER A 218 -14.45 17.57 -18.42
C SER A 218 -15.26 18.85 -18.15
N PHE A 219 -16.47 18.93 -18.69
CA PHE A 219 -17.37 20.08 -18.52
C PHE A 219 -18.06 20.13 -17.15
N ILE A 220 -18.13 19.01 -16.42
CA ILE A 220 -18.82 18.90 -15.11
C ILE A 220 -17.81 18.70 -13.98
N LEU A 221 -16.76 17.90 -14.22
CA LEU A 221 -15.68 17.60 -13.29
C LEU A 221 -14.39 17.53 -14.10
N SER A 222 -13.65 18.64 -14.11
CA SER A 222 -12.29 18.67 -14.64
C SER A 222 -11.33 17.93 -13.71
N ASP A 223 -10.31 17.30 -14.29
CA ASP A 223 -9.26 16.59 -13.56
C ASP A 223 -8.45 17.52 -12.64
N GLU A 224 -8.48 18.84 -12.90
CA GLU A 224 -7.85 19.87 -12.07
C GLU A 224 -8.66 20.28 -10.81
N SER A 225 -9.91 19.83 -10.68
CA SER A 225 -10.73 20.17 -9.51
C SER A 225 -10.39 19.26 -8.33
N LEU A 226 -10.32 19.78 -7.09
CA LEU A 226 -10.05 18.98 -5.89
C LEU A 226 -10.95 17.73 -5.75
N PHE A 227 -12.21 17.81 -6.20
CA PHE A 227 -13.14 16.67 -6.20
C PHE A 227 -12.91 15.72 -7.38
N GLY A 228 -12.56 16.24 -8.56
CA GLY A 228 -12.17 15.46 -9.74
C GLY A 228 -10.87 14.70 -9.49
N GLU A 229 -9.87 15.35 -8.88
CA GLU A 229 -8.63 14.73 -8.44
C GLU A 229 -8.89 13.64 -7.40
N ILE A 230 -9.72 13.88 -6.38
CA ILE A 230 -10.08 12.84 -5.40
C ILE A 230 -10.77 11.65 -6.09
N LEU A 231 -11.63 11.87 -7.07
CA LEU A 231 -12.30 10.80 -7.83
C LEU A 231 -11.34 10.09 -8.80
N HIS A 232 -10.45 10.82 -9.46
CA HIS A 232 -9.39 10.27 -10.31
C HIS A 232 -8.47 9.36 -9.49
N VAL A 233 -8.05 9.87 -8.34
CA VAL A 233 -7.08 9.25 -7.43
C VAL A 233 -7.68 8.07 -6.66
N MET A 234 -8.94 8.15 -6.23
CA MET A 234 -9.59 7.06 -5.50
C MET A 234 -10.23 6.04 -6.44
N VAL A 235 -10.94 6.49 -7.48
CA VAL A 235 -11.81 5.68 -8.33
C VAL A 235 -11.20 5.46 -9.72
N GLY A 236 -10.00 5.97 -10.03
CA GLY A 236 -9.45 5.88 -11.39
C GLY A 236 -10.32 6.59 -12.43
N TYR A 237 -11.05 7.63 -12.01
CA TYR A 237 -11.91 8.43 -12.89
C TYR A 237 -11.04 9.22 -13.88
N ASP A 238 -11.07 8.84 -15.15
CA ASP A 238 -10.53 9.67 -16.23
C ASP A 238 -11.68 10.55 -16.77
N SER A 239 -11.40 11.80 -17.15
CA SER A 239 -12.36 12.69 -17.78
C SER A 239 -12.69 12.26 -19.22
N GLN A 240 -11.81 11.47 -19.85
CA GLN A 240 -11.99 10.85 -21.17
C GLN A 240 -11.56 9.37 -21.16
N PRO A 241 -12.26 8.48 -20.43
CA PRO A 241 -11.85 7.09 -20.31
C PRO A 241 -12.08 6.34 -21.62
N SER A 242 -11.15 5.46 -21.97
CA SER A 242 -11.38 4.51 -23.05
C SER A 242 -12.34 3.40 -22.63
N GLY A 243 -12.99 2.77 -23.63
CA GLY A 243 -13.83 1.58 -23.44
C GLY A 243 -13.15 0.50 -22.61
N MET A 244 -11.86 0.28 -22.88
CA MET A 244 -11.05 -0.75 -22.23
C MET A 244 -10.78 -0.43 -20.76
N GLN A 245 -10.41 0.82 -20.45
CA GLN A 245 -10.14 1.28 -19.09
C GLN A 245 -11.34 1.04 -18.17
N MET A 246 -12.53 1.50 -18.57
CA MET A 246 -13.74 1.38 -17.75
C MET A 246 -14.13 -0.08 -17.51
N MET A 247 -13.96 -0.95 -18.52
CA MET A 247 -14.20 -2.38 -18.35
C MET A 247 -13.25 -3.01 -17.33
N VAL A 248 -11.96 -2.70 -17.40
CA VAL A 248 -10.95 -3.21 -16.45
C VAL A 248 -11.21 -2.68 -15.05
N PHE A 249 -11.57 -1.40 -14.92
CA PHE A 249 -11.94 -0.81 -13.65
C PHE A 249 -13.12 -1.54 -12.99
N VAL A 250 -14.25 -1.67 -13.70
CA VAL A 250 -15.46 -2.31 -13.18
C VAL A 250 -15.24 -3.79 -12.87
N ALA A 251 -14.51 -4.51 -13.74
CA ALA A 251 -14.16 -5.91 -13.51
C ALA A 251 -13.31 -6.08 -12.25
N THR A 252 -12.26 -5.27 -12.10
CA THR A 252 -11.36 -5.32 -10.95
C THR A 252 -12.11 -4.98 -9.66
N LEU A 253 -12.89 -3.88 -9.67
CA LEU A 253 -13.70 -3.47 -8.54
C LEU A 253 -14.68 -4.57 -8.10
N GLY A 254 -15.39 -5.18 -9.06
CA GLY A 254 -16.33 -6.27 -8.81
C GLY A 254 -15.67 -7.51 -8.20
N VAL A 255 -14.55 -7.97 -8.78
CA VAL A 255 -13.82 -9.15 -8.32
C VAL A 255 -13.25 -8.93 -6.92
N VAL A 256 -12.55 -7.82 -6.70
CA VAL A 256 -11.89 -7.54 -5.42
C VAL A 256 -12.93 -7.32 -4.32
N THR A 257 -14.03 -6.61 -4.60
CA THR A 257 -15.13 -6.43 -3.62
C THR A 257 -15.79 -7.76 -3.27
N TRP A 258 -15.99 -8.64 -4.25
CA TRP A 258 -16.54 -9.97 -4.01
C TRP A 258 -15.61 -10.82 -3.13
N LEU A 259 -14.31 -10.83 -3.42
CA LEU A 259 -13.30 -11.52 -2.61
C LEU A 259 -13.23 -10.96 -1.19
N TYR A 260 -13.27 -9.63 -1.04
CA TYR A 260 -13.24 -8.95 0.24
C TYR A 260 -14.46 -9.31 1.11
N LYS A 261 -15.67 -9.27 0.54
CA LYS A 261 -16.89 -9.68 1.26
C LYS A 261 -16.84 -11.16 1.66
N ARG A 262 -16.33 -12.03 0.78
CA ARG A 262 -16.19 -13.46 1.08
C ARG A 262 -15.17 -13.73 2.18
N ALA A 263 -14.12 -12.93 2.28
CA ALA A 263 -13.10 -13.08 3.30
C ALA A 263 -13.54 -12.60 4.70
N GLN A 264 -14.60 -11.78 4.78
CA GLN A 264 -15.20 -11.35 6.06
C GLN A 264 -16.19 -12.35 6.66
N HIS A 265 -16.67 -13.33 5.87
CA HIS A 265 -17.63 -14.36 6.25
C HIS A 265 -16.94 -15.72 6.46
#